data_AF-A0A2D4F6S0-F1
#
_entry.id   AF-A0A2D4F6S0-F1
#
_cell.length_a   1.000
_cell.length_b   1.000
_cell.length_c   1.000
_cell.angle_alpha   90.00
_cell.angle_beta   90.00
_cell.angle_gamma   90.00
#
_symmetry.space_group_name_H-M   'P 1'
#
loop_
_entity.id
_entity.type
_entity.pdbx_description
1 polymer ?
#
loop_
_entity_poly.entity_id
_entity_poly.type
_entity_poly.pdbx_seq_one_letter_code
_entity_poly.pdbx_strand_id
1 'polypeptide(L)'
;ELIFKMAADPECLDVGLAAMVCKEMTLMTEEEARLRECVMQMGVLMSEEEVFELVPDDERQCAACRTTCFLSALTCSCNPDRLVCLYHPNDLCSCPMQK
;
A
#
# COMPACT_ATOMS: atom_id res chain seq x y z
N GLU A 1 -2.07 -4.96 6.48
CA GLU A 1 -1.49 -5.08 7.83
C GLU A 1 -1.74 -6.45 8.47
N LEU A 2 -2.98 -6.82 8.82
CA LEU A 2 -3.26 -8.04 9.61
C LEU A 2 -2.66 -9.34 9.02
N ILE A 3 -2.82 -9.58 7.72
CA ILE A 3 -2.28 -10.77 7.04
C ILE A 3 -0.75 -10.87 7.19
N PHE A 4 -0.03 -9.75 7.17
CA PHE A 4 1.42 -9.71 7.37
C PHE A 4 1.81 -9.96 8.83
N LYS A 5 1.04 -9.42 9.79
CA LYS A 5 1.25 -9.70 11.22
C LYS A 5 1.06 -11.18 11.54
N MET A 6 0.06 -11.82 10.92
CA MET A 6 -0.15 -13.26 11.06
C MET A 6 0.99 -14.05 10.41
N ALA A 7 1.40 -13.68 9.19
CA ALA A 7 2.49 -14.36 8.48
C ALA A 7 3.85 -14.22 9.18
N ALA A 8 4.07 -13.19 10.01
CA ALA A 8 5.30 -12.98 10.75
C ALA A 8 5.48 -13.92 11.95
N ASP A 9 4.40 -14.51 12.47
CA ASP A 9 4.43 -15.51 13.55
C ASP A 9 3.57 -16.74 13.18
N PRO A 10 4.06 -17.60 12.27
CA PRO A 10 3.30 -18.74 11.77
C PRO A 10 3.19 -19.90 12.78
N GLU A 11 4.08 -19.97 13.78
CA GLU A 11 4.09 -21.05 14.78
C GLU A 11 2.85 -21.00 15.69
N CYS A 12 2.28 -19.80 15.87
CA CYS A 12 1.08 -19.57 16.66
C CYS A 12 -0.23 -19.70 15.85
N LEU A 13 -0.17 -20.01 14.54
CA LEU A 13 -1.36 -20.13 13.69
C LEU A 13 -1.84 -21.58 13.55
N ASP A 14 -3.16 -21.76 13.60
CA ASP A 14 -3.78 -23.02 13.16
C ASP A 14 -3.46 -23.29 11.67
N VAL A 15 -3.29 -24.56 11.31
CA VAL A 15 -2.90 -24.96 9.94
C VAL A 15 -3.90 -24.47 8.89
N GLY A 16 -5.20 -24.49 9.20
CA GLY A 16 -6.22 -23.96 8.30
C GLY A 16 -6.09 -22.45 8.10
N LEU A 17 -5.79 -21.73 9.18
CA LEU A 17 -5.55 -20.29 9.14
C LEU A 17 -4.26 -19.95 8.37
N ALA A 18 -3.18 -20.70 8.58
CA ALA A 18 -1.94 -20.55 7.84
C ALA A 18 -2.14 -20.78 6.34
N ALA A 19 -2.89 -21.81 5.94
CA ALA A 19 -3.21 -22.06 4.54
C ALA A 19 -3.99 -20.90 3.90
N MET A 20 -4.96 -20.33 4.63
CA MET A 20 -5.71 -19.17 4.17
C MET A 20 -4.84 -17.91 4.07
N VAL A 21 -3.98 -17.65 5.07
CA VAL A 21 -3.02 -16.55 5.04
C VAL A 21 -2.11 -16.65 3.83
N CYS A 22 -1.56 -17.83 3.53
CA CYS A 22 -0.73 -18.05 2.34
C CYS A 22 -1.50 -17.73 1.05
N LYS A 23 -2.75 -18.20 0.92
CA LYS A 23 -3.58 -17.94 -0.25
C LYS A 23 -3.86 -16.44 -0.44
N GLU A 24 -4.29 -15.76 0.62
CA GLU A 24 -4.59 -14.33 0.58
C GLU A 24 -3.32 -13.50 0.33
N MET A 25 -2.20 -13.87 0.94
CA MET A 25 -0.91 -13.19 0.73
C MET A 25 -0.46 -13.25 -0.73
N THR A 26 -0.61 -14.39 -1.40
CA THR A 26 -0.29 -14.52 -2.82
C THR A 26 -1.14 -13.57 -3.66
N LEU A 27 -2.45 -13.55 -3.46
CA LEU A 27 -3.36 -12.66 -4.18
C LEU A 27 -3.00 -11.18 -3.95
N MET A 28 -2.71 -10.81 -2.70
CA MET A 28 -2.30 -9.44 -2.35
C MET A 28 -0.99 -9.06 -3.00
N THR A 29 -0.01 -9.96 -3.06
CA THR A 29 1.32 -9.69 -3.62
C THR A 29 1.25 -9.54 -5.14
N GLU A 30 0.47 -10.38 -5.82
CA GLU A 30 0.26 -10.28 -7.27
C GLU A 30 -0.44 -8.96 -7.65
N GLU A 31 -1.48 -8.59 -6.91
CA GLU A 31 -2.20 -7.34 -7.15
C GLU A 31 -1.35 -6.11 -6.82
N GLU A 32 -0.60 -6.12 -5.72
CA GLU A 32 0.32 -5.06 -5.36
C GLU A 32 1.41 -4.86 -6.43
N ALA A 33 1.99 -5.95 -6.95
CA ALA A 33 2.95 -5.88 -8.04
C ALA A 33 2.35 -5.23 -9.29
N ARG A 34 1.12 -5.64 -9.68
CA ARG A 34 0.39 -5.05 -10.80
C ARG A 34 0.14 -3.56 -10.61
N LEU A 35 -0.27 -3.14 -9.41
CA LEU A 35 -0.51 -1.73 -9.10
C LEU A 35 0.77 -0.91 -9.15
N ARG A 36 1.88 -1.43 -8.62
CA ARG A 36 3.20 -0.78 -8.69
C ARG A 36 3.67 -0.60 -10.14
N GLU A 37 3.54 -1.62 -10.98
CA GLU A 37 3.84 -1.51 -12.41
C GLU A 37 2.98 -0.45 -13.11
N CYS A 38 1.68 -0.40 -12.82
CA CYS A 38 0.79 0.62 -13.38
C CYS A 38 1.26 2.05 -13.04
N VAL A 39 1.58 2.35 -11.77
CA VAL A 39 1.99 3.71 -11.38
C VAL A 39 3.38 4.07 -11.91
N MET A 40 4.29 3.10 -12.05
CA MET A 40 5.57 3.31 -12.74
C MET A 40 5.35 3.67 -14.22
N GLN A 41 4.44 2.99 -14.91
CA GLN A 41 4.07 3.31 -16.30
C GLN A 41 3.41 4.69 -16.44
N MET A 42 2.73 5.17 -15.39
CA MET A 42 2.18 6.53 -15.34
C MET A 42 3.27 7.61 -15.20
N GLY A 43 4.50 7.23 -14.86
CA GLY A 43 5.67 8.12 -14.82
C GLY A 43 6.26 8.34 -13.45
N VAL A 44 5.82 7.64 -12.40
CA VAL A 44 6.45 7.69 -11.07
C VAL A 44 7.86 7.08 -11.16
N LEU A 45 8.88 7.84 -10.78
CA LEU A 45 10.28 7.43 -10.90
C LEU A 45 10.96 7.15 -9.56
N MET A 46 10.45 7.76 -8.49
CA MET A 46 11.02 7.62 -7.14
C MET A 46 10.18 6.67 -6.29
N SER A 47 10.87 5.93 -5.43
CA SER A 47 10.28 5.06 -4.42
C SER A 47 10.97 5.29 -3.09
N GLU A 48 10.20 5.42 -2.02
CA GLU A 48 10.68 5.53 -0.65
C GLU A 48 10.07 4.38 0.19
N GLU A 49 10.81 3.92 1.19
CA GLU A 49 10.34 2.91 2.14
C GLU A 49 9.81 3.60 3.39
N GLU A 50 8.56 3.30 3.76
CA GLU A 50 7.87 3.88 4.91
C GLU A 50 7.31 2.75 5.79
N VAL A 51 7.49 2.85 7.11
CA VAL A 51 6.96 1.86 8.06
C VAL A 51 5.57 2.28 8.50
N PHE A 52 4.58 2.05 7.63
CA PHE A 52 3.20 2.52 7.81
C PHE A 52 2.55 2.14 9.15
N GLU A 53 2.94 1.04 9.79
CA GLU A 53 2.38 0.63 11.10
C GLU A 53 2.80 1.53 12.28
N LEU A 54 3.83 2.37 12.10
CA LEU A 54 4.26 3.36 13.08
C LEU A 54 3.60 4.74 12.84
N VAL A 55 2.95 4.91 11.69
CA VAL A 55 2.24 6.15 11.32
C VAL A 55 0.79 6.08 11.84
N PRO A 56 0.25 7.17 12.43
CA PRO A 56 -1.15 7.23 12.82
C PRO A 56 -2.12 6.90 11.67
N ASP A 57 -3.22 6.22 11.99
CA ASP A 57 -4.20 5.76 10.98
C ASP A 57 -4.76 6.89 10.12
N ASP A 58 -5.02 8.06 10.70
CA ASP A 58 -5.53 9.24 10.02
C ASP A 58 -4.53 9.85 9.04
N GLU A 59 -3.22 9.77 9.34
CA GLU A 59 -2.14 10.25 8.48
C GLU A 59 -1.84 9.30 7.32
N ARG A 60 -2.21 8.01 7.45
CA ARG A 60 -1.99 6.99 6.40
C ARG A 60 -3.25 6.63 5.59
N GLN A 61 -4.31 7.42 5.67
CA GLN A 61 -5.54 7.20 4.91
C GLN A 61 -5.48 7.79 3.50
N CYS A 62 -5.91 7.01 2.51
CA CYS A 62 -6.12 7.49 1.16
C CYS A 62 -7.09 8.68 1.15
N ALA A 63 -6.66 9.80 0.56
CA ALA A 63 -7.49 11.01 0.47
C ALA A 63 -8.80 10.80 -0.31
N ALA A 64 -8.85 9.83 -1.23
CA ALA A 64 -10.03 9.54 -2.06
C ALA A 64 -11.00 8.54 -1.40
N CYS A 65 -10.51 7.36 -1.03
CA CYS A 65 -11.36 6.26 -0.55
C CYS A 65 -11.31 6.01 0.96
N ARG A 66 -10.50 6.77 1.71
CA ARG A 66 -10.30 6.63 3.17
C ARG A 66 -9.77 5.28 3.63
N THR A 67 -9.32 4.42 2.72
CA THR A 67 -8.62 3.17 3.08
C THR A 67 -7.29 3.50 3.75
N THR A 68 -7.04 2.91 4.93
CA THR A 68 -5.74 2.94 5.61
C THR A 68 -4.71 2.19 4.77
N CYS A 69 -3.68 2.89 4.29
CA CYS A 69 -2.62 2.32 3.46
C CYS A 69 -1.60 1.56 4.33
N PHE A 70 -1.04 0.49 3.77
CA PHE A 70 -0.05 -0.36 4.45
C PHE A 70 1.02 -0.91 3.50
N LEU A 71 0.61 -1.41 2.32
CA LEU A 71 1.56 -1.99 1.34
C LEU A 71 2.29 -0.92 0.53
N SER A 72 1.58 0.13 0.17
CA SER A 72 2.06 1.23 -0.64
C SER A 72 1.05 2.38 -0.63
N ALA A 73 1.55 3.58 -0.94
CA ALA A 73 0.78 4.77 -1.22
C ALA A 73 1.58 5.65 -2.18
N LEU A 74 0.92 6.61 -2.83
CA LEU A 74 1.56 7.69 -3.55
C LEU A 74 1.49 8.98 -2.75
N THR A 75 2.62 9.68 -2.71
CA THR A 75 2.79 11.01 -2.11
C THR A 75 3.33 11.96 -3.17
N CYS A 76 3.20 13.26 -2.93
CA CYS A 76 3.82 14.27 -3.78
C CYS A 76 4.31 15.41 -2.91
N SER A 77 5.50 15.93 -3.19
CA SER A 77 6.09 17.07 -2.47
C SER A 77 5.25 18.36 -2.53
N CYS A 78 4.26 18.44 -3.43
CA CYS A 78 3.34 19.58 -3.46
C CYS A 78 2.38 19.62 -2.26
N ASN A 79 2.15 18.49 -1.60
CA ASN A 79 1.34 18.39 -0.39
C ASN A 79 1.84 17.21 0.48
N PRO A 80 2.81 17.45 1.38
CA PRO A 80 3.40 16.40 2.22
C PRO A 80 2.40 15.68 3.12
N ASP A 81 1.31 16.35 3.52
CA ASP A 81 0.30 15.82 4.43
C ASP A 81 -0.79 15.01 3.71
N ARG A 82 -0.59 14.68 2.44
CA ARG A 82 -1.59 14.00 1.60
C ARG A 82 -0.99 12.79 0.89
N LEU A 83 -1.69 11.68 1.01
CA LEU A 83 -1.42 10.46 0.25
C LEU A 83 -2.68 9.87 -0.39
N VAL A 84 -2.49 9.01 -1.38
CA VAL A 84 -3.53 8.16 -1.97
C VAL A 84 -3.05 6.73 -2.11
N CYS A 85 -3.95 5.75 -2.05
CA CYS A 85 -3.62 4.37 -2.39
C CYS A 85 -3.41 4.21 -3.90
N LEU A 86 -2.76 3.13 -4.32
CA LEU A 86 -2.44 2.90 -5.74
C LEU A 86 -3.67 2.64 -6.64
N TYR A 87 -4.85 2.46 -6.06
CA TYR A 87 -6.12 2.42 -6.80
C TYR A 87 -6.61 3.81 -7.23
N HIS A 88 -6.17 4.87 -6.55
CA HIS A 88 -6.60 6.25 -6.78
C HIS A 88 -5.43 7.18 -7.13
N PRO A 89 -4.50 6.80 -8.03
CA PRO A 89 -3.27 7.57 -8.27
C PRO A 89 -3.57 8.95 -8.84
N ASN A 90 -4.64 9.07 -9.64
CA ASN A 90 -5.06 10.34 -10.26
C ASN A 90 -5.71 11.33 -9.27
N ASP A 91 -6.06 10.88 -8.05
CA ASP A 91 -6.72 11.70 -7.04
C ASP A 91 -5.74 12.34 -6.05
N LEU A 92 -4.43 12.17 -6.26
CA LEU A 92 -3.39 12.73 -5.39
C LEU A 92 -3.33 14.26 -5.49
N CYS A 93 -3.07 14.77 -6.70
CA CYS A 93 -2.95 16.19 -6.99
C CYS A 93 -2.93 16.42 -8.52
N SER A 94 -2.87 17.68 -8.96
CA SER A 94 -2.76 18.03 -10.39
C SER A 94 -1.32 18.09 -10.90
N CYS A 95 -0.32 17.69 -10.11
CA CYS A 95 1.07 17.62 -10.60
C CYS A 95 1.23 16.52 -11.65
N PRO A 96 2.14 16.68 -12.62
CA PRO A 96 2.53 15.57 -13.48
C PRO A 96 3.22 14.47 -12.66
N MET A 97 3.02 13.21 -13.05
CA MET A 97 3.56 12.02 -12.36
C MET A 97 5.09 11.88 -12.46
N GLN A 98 5.74 12.61 -13.37
CA GLN A 98 7.18 12.53 -13.69
C GLN A 98 8.07 13.24 -12.66
N LYS A 99 7.70 13.21 -11.39
CA LYS A 99 8.45 13.83 -10.30
C LYS A 99 9.08 12.81 -9.38
#